data_AF-Q5NZ39-F1
#
_entry.id   AF-Q5NZ39-F1
#
_cell.length_a   1.000
_cell.length_b   1.000
_cell.length_c   1.000
_cell.angle_alpha   90.00
_cell.angle_beta   90.00
_cell.angle_gamma   90.00
#
_symmetry.space_group_name_H-M   'P 1'
#
loop_
_entity.id
_entity.type
_entity.pdbx_description
1 polymer ?
#
loop_
_entity_poly.entity_id
_entity_poly.type
_entity_poly.pdbx_seq_one_letter_code
_entity_poly.pdbx_strand_id
1 'polypeptide(L)'
;MSADFNRTLCARTIGTKTDMQPYRNLSGKSGVAAFEIGDDFVKVLFRDNPRVYVYSTPPIAIAKIEQMKGLALVGRGLATFISRNSDVRAGFS
;
A
#
# COMPACT_ATOMS: atom_id res chain seq x y z
N MET A 1 -29.93 -6.29 -33.35
CA MET A 1 -29.86 -6.77 -31.95
C MET A 1 -28.42 -6.53 -31.49
N SER A 2 -28.14 -5.29 -31.09
CA SER A 2 -27.94 -4.86 -29.69
C SER A 2 -26.64 -5.44 -29.11
N ALA A 3 -25.65 -4.66 -28.68
CA ALA A 3 -25.57 -3.23 -28.48
C ALA A 3 -24.10 -2.80 -28.52
N ASP A 4 -23.89 -1.59 -29.03
CA ASP A 4 -22.66 -0.81 -29.02
C ASP A 4 -22.04 -0.76 -27.61
N PHE A 5 -20.99 -1.56 -27.39
CA PHE A 5 -20.11 -1.37 -26.26
C PHE A 5 -19.10 -0.28 -26.61
N ASN A 6 -19.59 0.95 -26.54
CA ASN A 6 -18.82 2.16 -26.56
C ASN A 6 -17.85 2.16 -25.36
N ARG A 7 -16.68 1.53 -25.51
CA ARG A 7 -15.52 1.78 -24.66
C ARG A 7 -14.40 2.33 -25.53
N THR A 8 -14.50 3.64 -25.72
CA THR A 8 -13.40 4.56 -26.02
C THR A 8 -12.05 4.01 -25.55
N LEU A 9 -11.29 3.55 -26.53
CA LEU A 9 -9.85 3.34 -26.46
C LEU A 9 -9.19 4.71 -26.21
N CYS A 10 -8.98 5.08 -24.95
CA CYS A 10 -8.14 6.21 -24.55
C CYS A 10 -7.45 5.89 -23.22
N ALA A 11 -6.44 5.01 -23.27
CA ALA A 11 -5.30 5.01 -22.34
C ALA A 11 -4.38 3.84 -22.68
N ARG A 12 -3.59 3.98 -23.75
CA ARG A 12 -2.34 3.24 -23.90
C ARG A 12 -1.30 3.91 -23.00
N THR A 13 -1.54 3.87 -21.68
CA THR A 13 -0.59 4.36 -20.70
C THR A 13 0.19 3.14 -20.24
N ILE A 14 1.43 2.99 -20.72
CA ILE A 14 2.45 2.29 -19.94
C ILE A 14 2.77 3.24 -18.78
N GLY A 15 1.78 3.44 -17.91
CA GLY A 15 1.86 4.33 -16.79
C GLY A 15 2.43 3.52 -15.66
N THR A 16 3.69 3.77 -15.33
CA THR A 16 4.16 3.58 -13.96
C THR A 16 3.32 4.51 -13.09
N LYS A 17 2.09 4.10 -12.79
CA LYS A 17 1.24 4.83 -11.88
C LYS A 17 1.94 4.74 -10.55
N THR A 18 2.49 5.86 -10.09
CA THR A 18 2.96 6.03 -8.73
C THR A 18 1.70 6.00 -7.86
N ASP A 19 1.18 4.79 -7.67
CA ASP A 19 -0.20 4.50 -7.27
C ASP A 19 -0.32 4.47 -5.74
N MET A 20 0.28 5.47 -5.10
CA MET A 20 0.12 5.67 -3.67
C MET A 20 -1.34 6.02 -3.40
N GLN A 21 -2.10 5.00 -2.99
CA GLN A 21 -3.49 5.13 -2.65
C GLN A 21 -3.62 5.85 -1.30
N PRO A 22 -4.46 6.89 -1.22
CA PRO A 22 -4.66 7.62 0.02
C PRO A 22 -5.24 6.66 1.06
N TYR A 23 -4.59 6.61 2.22
CA TYR A 23 -5.00 5.72 3.29
C TYR A 23 -6.30 6.25 3.89
N ARG A 24 -7.34 5.43 3.87
CA ARG A 24 -8.71 5.82 4.24
C ARG A 24 -8.84 6.24 5.71
N ASN A 25 -7.83 5.95 6.54
CA ASN A 25 -7.71 6.30 7.97
C ASN A 25 -9.05 6.18 8.71
N LEU A 26 -9.73 5.04 8.54
CA LEU A 26 -11.08 4.82 9.10
C LEU A 26 -11.10 4.87 10.64
N SER A 27 -9.94 4.78 11.28
CA SER A 27 -9.79 4.88 12.72
C SER A 27 -9.54 6.31 13.22
N GLY A 28 -9.29 7.28 12.33
CA GLY A 28 -8.94 8.67 12.68
C GLY A 28 -7.57 8.87 13.36
N LYS A 29 -6.94 7.78 13.81
CA LYS A 29 -5.69 7.77 14.59
C LYS A 29 -4.51 7.10 13.87
N SER A 30 -4.68 6.64 12.63
CA SER A 30 -3.55 6.05 11.90
C SER A 30 -2.69 7.16 11.31
N GLY A 31 -1.41 7.17 11.68
CA GLY A 31 -0.40 8.06 11.11
C GLY A 31 -0.07 7.77 9.64
N VAL A 32 -0.75 6.85 8.96
CA VAL A 32 -0.52 6.53 7.55
C VAL A 32 -1.27 7.54 6.67
N ALA A 33 -0.56 8.16 5.74
CA ALA A 33 -1.08 9.10 4.75
C ALA A 33 -1.53 8.38 3.48
N ALA A 34 -0.66 7.52 2.94
CA ALA A 34 -0.89 6.78 1.71
C ALA A 34 -0.09 5.46 1.71
N PHE A 35 -0.47 4.54 0.83
CA PHE A 35 0.24 3.28 0.66
C PHE A 35 0.24 2.84 -0.81
N GLU A 36 1.25 2.07 -1.20
CA GLU A 36 1.36 1.44 -2.51
C GLU A 36 1.57 -0.05 -2.31
N ILE A 37 0.84 -0.86 -3.08
CA ILE A 37 1.00 -2.31 -3.08
C ILE A 37 1.68 -2.69 -4.39
N GLY A 38 2.86 -3.30 -4.29
CA GLY A 38 3.52 -4.01 -5.37
C GLY A 38 3.38 -5.53 -5.19
N ASP A 39 3.97 -6.28 -6.11
CA ASP A 39 3.95 -7.75 -6.09
C ASP A 39 4.65 -8.28 -4.82
N ASP A 40 5.89 -7.85 -4.57
CA ASP A 40 6.71 -8.32 -3.44
C ASP A 40 7.02 -7.24 -2.40
N PHE A 41 6.41 -6.06 -2.55
CA PHE A 41 6.65 -4.92 -1.67
C PHE A 41 5.37 -4.14 -1.34
N VAL A 42 5.42 -3.42 -0.23
CA VAL A 42 4.42 -2.43 0.17
C VAL A 42 5.15 -1.16 0.55
N LYS A 43 4.79 -0.04 -0.09
CA LYS A 43 5.27 1.28 0.31
C LYS A 43 4.26 1.94 1.21
N VAL A 44 4.71 2.61 2.26
CA VAL A 44 3.86 3.31 3.20
C VAL A 44 4.40 4.71 3.39
N LEU A 45 3.55 5.71 3.21
CA LEU A 45 3.82 7.10 3.53
C LEU A 45 3.10 7.45 4.83
N PHE A 46 3.82 8.03 5.78
CA PHE A 46 3.21 8.53 7.02
C PHE A 46 2.84 10.01 6.89
N ARG A 47 1.91 10.48 7.72
CA ARG A 47 1.50 11.89 7.79
C ARG A 47 2.54 12.73 8.52
N ASP A 48 3.17 12.15 9.53
CA ASP A 48 4.16 12.83 10.37
C ASP A 48 5.53 12.96 9.68
N ASN A 49 5.79 12.15 8.65
CA ASN A 49 7.05 12.14 7.93
C ASN A 49 6.82 12.04 6.41
N PRO A 50 7.36 12.96 5.60
CA PRO A 50 7.25 12.88 4.14
C PRO A 50 8.04 11.71 3.52
N ARG A 51 8.79 10.94 4.30
CA ARG A 51 9.51 9.75 3.81
C ARG A 51 8.56 8.59 3.50
N VAL A 52 8.82 7.96 2.36
CA VAL A 52 8.21 6.71 1.96
C VAL A 52 9.02 5.55 2.54
N TYR A 53 8.37 4.67 3.28
CA TYR A 53 8.97 3.45 3.82
C TYR A 53 8.63 2.28 2.91
N VAL A 54 9.65 1.57 2.42
CA VAL A 54 9.46 0.41 1.56
C VAL A 54 9.67 -0.86 2.37
N TYR A 55 8.62 -1.66 2.47
CA TYR A 55 8.66 -2.99 3.06
C TYR A 55 8.69 -4.01 1.94
N SER A 56 9.76 -4.81 1.86
CA SER A 56 9.94 -5.80 0.79
C SER A 56 10.46 -7.13 1.34
N THR A 57 10.28 -8.18 0.57
CA THR A 57 10.86 -9.51 0.85
C THR A 57 12.05 -9.74 -0.08
N PRO A 58 13.15 -10.35 0.41
CA PRO A 58 13.60 -10.52 1.81
C PRO A 58 14.14 -9.20 2.40
N PRO A 59 14.25 -9.02 3.75
CA PRO A 59 14.24 -10.03 4.82
C PRO A 59 12.86 -10.27 5.47
N ILE A 60 11.84 -9.51 5.09
CA ILE A 60 10.50 -9.65 5.67
C ILE A 60 9.82 -10.89 5.06
N ALA A 61 9.23 -11.74 5.88
CA ALA A 61 8.48 -12.89 5.38
C ALA A 61 7.27 -12.44 4.53
N ILE A 62 7.05 -13.10 3.38
CA ILE A 62 5.94 -12.82 2.45
C ILE A 62 4.59 -12.78 3.19
N ALA A 63 4.36 -13.70 4.13
CA ALA A 63 3.14 -13.72 4.94
C ALA A 63 2.87 -12.40 5.69
N LYS A 64 3.92 -11.70 6.14
CA LYS A 64 3.80 -10.39 6.79
C LYS A 64 3.49 -9.28 5.77
N ILE A 65 4.12 -9.33 4.59
CA ILE A 65 3.81 -8.40 3.50
C ILE A 65 2.35 -8.54 3.06
N GLU A 66 1.86 -9.76 2.88
CA GLU A 66 0.44 -10.02 2.56
C GLU A 66 -0.51 -9.52 3.65
N GLN A 67 -0.17 -9.72 4.93
CA GLN A 67 -0.93 -9.12 6.04
C GLN A 67 -0.92 -7.59 5.99
N MET A 68 0.21 -6.96 5.67
CA MET A 68 0.28 -5.50 5.51
C MET A 68 -0.61 -5.02 4.37
N LYS A 69 -0.61 -5.71 3.22
CA LYS A 69 -1.51 -5.41 2.09
C LYS A 69 -2.97 -5.43 2.55
N GLY A 70 -3.38 -6.48 3.26
CA GLY A 70 -4.75 -6.61 3.78
C GLY A 70 -5.13 -5.46 4.74
N LEU A 71 -4.26 -5.13 5.69
CA LEU A 71 -4.49 -4.02 6.63
C LEU A 71 -4.54 -2.66 5.92
N ALA A 72 -3.74 -2.49 4.86
CA ALA A 72 -3.71 -1.28 4.06
C ALA A 72 -5.04 -1.08 3.31
N LEU A 73 -5.56 -2.14 2.68
CA LEU A 73 -6.85 -2.13 1.98
C LEU A 73 -8.03 -1.89 2.93
N VAL A 74 -7.99 -2.49 4.13
CA VAL A 74 -8.99 -2.24 5.17
C VAL A 74 -8.91 -0.80 5.70
N GLY A 75 -7.73 -0.16 5.61
CA GLY A 75 -7.53 1.21 6.09
C GLY A 75 -7.53 1.35 7.61
N ARG A 76 -7.23 0.26 8.34
CA ARG A 76 -7.17 0.21 9.80
C ARG A 76 -6.07 -0.73 10.30
N GLY A 77 -5.31 -0.30 11.30
CA GLY A 77 -4.40 -1.17 12.04
C GLY A 77 -3.00 -1.39 11.43
N LEU A 78 -2.73 -0.87 10.23
CA LEU A 78 -1.42 -1.01 9.58
C LEU A 78 -0.27 -0.46 10.44
N ALA A 79 -0.42 0.76 10.98
CA ALA A 79 0.59 1.37 11.84
C ALA A 79 0.87 0.52 13.10
N THR A 80 -0.17 0.04 13.77
CA THR A 80 -0.03 -0.83 14.96
C THR A 80 0.65 -2.15 14.64
N PHE A 81 0.33 -2.74 13.48
CA PHE A 81 0.97 -3.97 13.03
C PHE A 81 2.47 -3.79 12.79
N ILE A 82 2.87 -2.70 12.13
CA ILE A 82 4.28 -2.35 11.92
C ILE A 82 4.98 -2.16 13.28
N SER A 83 4.37 -1.43 14.23
CA SER A 83 4.95 -1.21 15.55
C SER A 83 5.10 -2.48 16.39
N ARG A 84 4.20 -3.46 16.23
CA ARG A 84 4.25 -4.75 16.95
C ARG A 84 5.21 -5.76 16.34
N ASN A 85 5.55 -5.62 15.06
CA ASN A 85 6.45 -6.54 14.37
C ASN A 85 7.86 -5.94 14.26
N SER A 86 8.77 -6.36 15.14
CA SER A 86 10.18 -5.93 15.14
C SER A 86 10.88 -6.21 13.81
N ASP A 87 10.60 -7.35 13.17
CA ASP A 87 11.27 -7.74 11.92
C ASP A 87 10.85 -6.86 10.74
N VAL A 88 9.58 -6.46 10.71
CA VAL A 88 9.04 -5.51 9.71
C VAL A 88 9.64 -4.13 9.96
N ARG A 89 9.75 -3.74 11.23
CA ARG A 89 10.38 -2.48 11.65
C ARG A 89 11.89 -2.45 11.38
N ALA A 90 12.58 -3.57 11.30
CA ALA A 90 14.01 -3.61 10.98
C ALA A 90 14.28 -3.83 9.49
N GLY A 91 13.33 -4.41 8.75
CA GLY A 91 13.48 -4.83 7.36
C GLY A 91 12.98 -3.83 6.32
N PHE A 92 12.78 -2.56 6.67
CA PHE A 92 12.45 -1.52 5.70
C PHE A 92 13.72 -0.85 5.16
N SER A 93 13.67 -0.40 3.91
CA SER A 93 14.72 0.39 3.24
C SER A 93 14.23 1.80 2.94
#